data_AF-A0A1H1L3C3-F1
#
_entry.id   AF-A0A1H1L3C3-F1
#
_cell.length_a   1.000
_cell.length_b   1.000
_cell.length_c   1.000
_cell.angle_alpha   90.00
_cell.angle_beta   90.00
_cell.angle_gamma   90.00
#
_symmetry.space_group_name_H-M   'P 1'
#
loop_
_entity.id
_entity.type
_entity.pdbx_description
1 polymer ?
#
loop_
_entity_poly.entity_id
_entity_poly.type
_entity_poly.pdbx_seq_one_letter_code
_entity_poly.pdbx_strand_id
1 'polypeptide(L)'
;MRTNDERREVAERMRVYSHDFDFGDSDPFWYVAKAAFGDADVHTYYSVFARLADLIDPTCHLGPAHFGGFGCDRCFTWFPDMKKRTSHCPECGAMVVDDE
;
A
#
# COMPACT_ATOMS: atom_id res chain seq x y z
N MET A 1 8.04 1.29 5.10
CA MET A 1 7.99 2.44 4.16
C MET A 1 7.30 1.95 2.89
N ARG A 2 5.97 2.05 2.84
CA ARG A 2 5.21 1.64 1.65
C ARG A 2 5.14 2.83 0.68
N THR A 3 6.12 2.93 -0.21
CA THR A 3 6.28 4.07 -1.12
C THR A 3 5.52 3.83 -2.42
N ASN A 4 5.32 4.89 -3.22
CA ASN A 4 4.82 4.74 -4.59
C ASN A 4 5.68 3.76 -5.42
N ASP A 5 6.95 3.57 -5.09
CA ASP A 5 7.82 2.59 -5.75
C ASP A 5 7.40 1.14 -5.46
N GLU A 6 6.98 0.81 -4.23
CA GLU A 6 6.48 -0.53 -3.89
C GLU A 6 5.18 -0.84 -4.66
N ARG A 7 4.27 0.13 -4.77
CA ARG A 7 3.04 -0.02 -5.57
C ARG A 7 3.36 -0.24 -7.04
N ARG A 8 4.33 0.49 -7.58
CA ARG A 8 4.78 0.33 -8.97
C ARG A 8 5.42 -1.04 -9.20
N GLU A 9 6.28 -1.49 -8.29
CA GLU A 9 6.94 -2.80 -8.38
C GLU A 9 5.93 -3.96 -8.30
N VAL A 10 4.97 -3.90 -7.37
CA VAL A 10 3.89 -4.90 -7.30
C VAL A 10 3.05 -4.87 -8.57
N ALA A 11 2.71 -3.68 -9.09
CA ALA A 11 1.97 -3.57 -10.33
C ALA A 11 2.74 -4.16 -11.53
N GLU A 12 4.05 -3.97 -11.60
CA GLU A 12 4.90 -4.59 -12.63
C GLU A 12 4.88 -6.12 -12.53
N ARG A 13 5.01 -6.68 -11.33
CA ARG A 13 4.88 -8.14 -11.11
C ARG A 13 3.52 -8.68 -11.50
N MET A 14 2.44 -7.97 -11.15
CA MET A 14 1.08 -8.34 -11.57
C MET A 14 0.93 -8.33 -13.10
N ARG A 15 1.53 -7.36 -13.78
CA ARG A 15 1.48 -7.26 -15.25
C ARG A 15 2.20 -8.40 -15.96
N VAL A 16 3.24 -8.99 -15.36
CA VAL A 16 3.89 -10.21 -15.90
C VAL A 16 2.86 -11.34 -16.09
N TYR A 17 1.88 -11.44 -15.20
CA TYR A 17 0.83 -12.45 -15.26
C TYR A 17 -0.41 -12.01 -16.05
N SER A 18 -0.46 -10.77 -16.52
CA SER A 18 -1.65 -10.22 -17.21
C SER A 18 -1.76 -10.59 -18.68
N HIS A 19 -0.69 -11.11 -19.28
CA HIS A 19 -0.63 -11.46 -20.70
C HIS A 19 0.00 -12.85 -20.89
N ASP A 20 -0.72 -13.72 -21.60
CA ASP A 20 -0.25 -15.00 -22.16
C ASP A 20 0.49 -15.93 -21.18
N PHE A 21 0.29 -15.77 -19.87
CA PHE A 21 0.89 -16.62 -18.86
C PHE A 21 0.04 -17.88 -18.68
N ASP A 22 0.61 -19.03 -19.01
CA ASP A 22 -0.02 -20.32 -18.79
C ASP A 22 0.17 -20.75 -17.32
N PHE A 23 -0.92 -20.81 -16.57
CA PHE A 23 -0.94 -21.24 -15.18
C PHE A 23 -0.92 -22.78 -15.05
N GLY A 24 -1.13 -23.53 -16.14
CA GLY A 24 -1.30 -24.97 -16.12
C GLY A 24 -2.39 -25.41 -15.14
N ASP A 25 -2.09 -26.41 -14.30
CA ASP A 25 -2.98 -26.90 -13.25
C ASP A 25 -2.85 -26.12 -11.91
N SER A 26 -2.05 -25.04 -11.88
CA SER A 26 -1.80 -24.29 -10.65
C SER A 26 -2.93 -23.31 -10.35
N ASP A 27 -3.23 -23.11 -9.07
CA ASP A 27 -4.20 -22.09 -8.64
C ASP A 27 -3.66 -20.68 -8.95
N PRO A 28 -4.31 -19.89 -9.82
CA PRO A 28 -3.90 -18.52 -10.14
C PRO A 28 -3.77 -17.61 -8.91
N PHE A 29 -4.49 -17.92 -7.83
CA PHE A 29 -4.40 -17.19 -6.57
C PHE A 29 -2.97 -17.16 -6.02
N TRP A 30 -2.20 -18.24 -6.19
CA TRP A 30 -0.82 -18.31 -5.70
C TRP A 30 0.08 -17.26 -6.35
N TYR A 31 -0.16 -16.95 -7.62
CA TYR A 31 0.61 -15.95 -8.38
C TYR A 31 0.22 -14.53 -7.98
N VAL A 32 -1.04 -14.29 -7.64
CA VAL A 32 -1.50 -13.02 -7.06
C VAL A 32 -0.84 -12.80 -5.69
N ALA A 33 -0.80 -13.82 -4.83
CA ALA A 33 -0.11 -13.75 -3.55
C ALA A 33 1.39 -13.44 -3.73
N LYS A 34 2.07 -14.20 -4.59
CA LYS A 34 3.48 -13.98 -4.94
C LYS A 34 3.74 -12.57 -5.47
N ALA A 35 2.88 -12.06 -6.35
CA ALA A 35 3.00 -10.70 -6.88
C ALA A 35 2.70 -9.63 -5.82
N ALA A 36 1.81 -9.86 -4.87
CA ALA A 36 1.46 -8.89 -3.83
C ALA A 36 2.53 -8.78 -2.71
N PHE A 37 3.19 -9.89 -2.38
CA PHE A 37 4.15 -9.96 -1.28
C PHE A 37 5.62 -9.94 -1.75
N GLY A 38 5.92 -10.54 -2.90
CA GLY A 38 7.29 -10.61 -3.43
C GLY A 38 8.09 -11.79 -2.95
N ASP A 39 7.42 -12.77 -2.36
CA ASP A 39 7.99 -14.03 -1.87
C ASP A 39 7.22 -15.22 -2.47
N ALA A 40 7.71 -16.43 -2.17
CA ALA A 40 7.05 -17.69 -2.54
C ALA A 40 6.34 -18.33 -1.35
N ASP A 41 6.11 -17.58 -0.27
CA ASP A 41 5.54 -18.09 0.96
C ASP A 41 4.03 -18.26 0.82
N VAL A 42 3.46 -19.15 1.64
CA VAL A 42 2.01 -19.35 1.68
C VAL A 42 1.37 -18.24 2.49
N HIS A 43 0.63 -17.39 1.80
CA HIS A 43 -0.19 -16.34 2.41
C HIS A 43 -1.65 -16.75 2.46
N THR A 44 -2.29 -16.46 3.59
CA THR A 44 -3.73 -16.66 3.77
C THR A 44 -4.55 -15.75 2.85
N TYR A 45 -5.77 -16.15 2.49
CA TYR A 45 -6.66 -15.31 1.67
C TYR A 45 -6.84 -13.89 2.26
N TYR A 46 -7.10 -13.80 3.57
CA TYR A 46 -7.32 -12.50 4.21
C TYR A 46 -6.09 -11.58 4.16
N SER A 47 -4.88 -12.12 4.27
CA SER A 47 -3.65 -11.31 4.20
C SER A 47 -3.40 -10.80 2.78
N VAL A 48 -3.71 -11.60 1.75
CA VAL A 48 -3.64 -11.17 0.35
C VAL A 48 -4.63 -10.05 0.07
N PHE A 49 -5.89 -10.18 0.48
CA PHE A 49 -6.88 -9.11 0.29
C PHE A 49 -6.52 -7.82 1.03
N ALA A 50 -6.06 -7.92 2.29
CA ALA A 50 -5.60 -6.75 3.04
C ALA A 50 -4.42 -6.06 2.35
N ARG A 51 -3.45 -6.85 1.87
CA ARG A 51 -2.28 -6.35 1.15
C ARG A 51 -2.67 -5.67 -0.16
N LEU A 52 -3.61 -6.23 -0.92
CA LEU A 52 -4.10 -5.62 -2.16
C LEU A 52 -4.86 -4.32 -1.90
N ALA A 53 -5.71 -4.27 -0.88
CA ALA A 53 -6.40 -3.04 -0.48
C ALA A 53 -5.39 -1.92 -0.19
N ASP A 54 -4.36 -2.24 0.59
CA ASP A 54 -3.26 -1.33 0.92
C ASP A 54 -2.44 -0.84 -0.28
N LEU A 55 -2.43 -1.59 -1.39
CA LEU A 55 -1.73 -1.25 -2.62
C LEU A 55 -2.61 -0.43 -3.57
N ILE A 56 -3.91 -0.71 -3.62
CA ILE A 56 -4.87 -0.01 -4.48
C ILE A 56 -5.16 1.37 -3.91
N ASP A 57 -5.58 1.42 -2.64
CA ASP A 57 -6.03 2.62 -1.96
C ASP A 57 -5.37 2.75 -0.58
N PRO A 58 -4.10 3.18 -0.53
CA PRO A 58 -3.40 3.35 0.74
C PRO A 58 -4.07 4.46 1.56
N THR A 59 -4.38 4.19 2.83
CA THR A 59 -4.89 5.17 3.79
C THR A 59 -3.85 5.54 4.85
N CYS A 60 -3.92 6.73 5.43
CA CYS A 60 -3.06 7.14 6.55
C CYS A 60 -3.80 8.03 7.54
N HIS A 61 -3.31 8.10 8.77
CA HIS A 61 -3.78 9.01 9.80
C HIS A 61 -2.77 10.15 9.99
N LEU A 62 -3.29 11.38 9.99
CA LEU A 62 -2.52 12.58 10.33
C LEU A 62 -2.80 12.99 11.78
N GLY A 63 -1.92 12.55 12.69
CA GLY A 63 -2.00 12.87 14.11
C GLY A 63 -1.12 14.06 14.52
N PRO A 64 -1.37 14.67 15.69
CA PRO A 64 -0.49 15.69 16.24
C PRO A 64 0.89 15.08 16.57
N ALA A 65 1.96 15.72 16.10
CA ALA A 65 3.33 15.29 16.37
C ALA A 65 3.87 15.87 17.68
N HIS A 66 4.75 15.13 18.37
CA HIS A 66 5.35 15.55 19.65
C HIS A 66 6.11 16.88 19.62
N PHE A 67 6.56 17.32 18.43
CA PHE A 67 7.33 18.57 18.26
C PHE A 67 6.47 19.74 17.73
N GLY A 68 5.14 19.62 17.75
CA GLY A 68 4.21 20.53 17.07
C GLY A 68 4.07 20.18 15.58
N GLY A 69 2.93 20.49 14.96
CA GLY A 69 2.62 20.07 13.59
C GLY A 69 1.94 18.69 13.50
N PHE A 70 1.87 18.12 12.30
CA PHE A 70 1.20 16.84 12.04
C PHE A 70 2.18 15.77 11.56
N GLY A 71 2.00 14.53 12.00
CA GLY A 71 2.76 13.37 11.56
C GLY A 71 1.86 12.37 10.84
N CYS A 72 2.34 11.80 9.75
CA CYS A 72 1.71 10.66 9.08
C CYS A 72 2.14 9.36 9.73
N ASP A 73 1.20 8.52 10.15
CA ASP A 73 1.47 7.21 10.75
C ASP A 73 2.05 6.17 9.77
N ARG A 74 1.73 6.29 8.48
CA ARG A 74 2.14 5.34 7.43
C ARG A 74 3.57 5.60 6.94
N CYS A 75 3.93 6.86 6.74
CA CYS A 75 5.24 7.26 6.20
C CYS A 75 6.16 7.90 7.22
N PHE A 76 5.66 8.20 8.43
CA PHE A 76 6.37 8.86 9.52
C PHE A 76 6.96 10.23 9.16
N THR A 77 6.50 10.84 8.06
CA THR A 77 6.92 12.19 7.71
C THR A 77 6.22 13.20 8.60
N TRP A 78 7.02 14.14 9.10
CA TRP A 78 6.58 15.25 9.91
C TRP A 78 6.35 16.51 9.07
N PHE A 79 5.22 17.16 9.28
CA PHE A 79 4.81 18.37 8.58
C PHE A 79 4.65 19.54 9.57
N PRO A 80 5.56 20.55 9.54
CA PRO A 80 5.54 21.66 10.48
C PRO A 80 4.34 22.62 10.32
N ASP A 81 3.79 22.75 9.10
CA ASP A 81 2.77 23.76 8.78
C ASP A 81 1.68 23.20 7.84
N MET A 82 0.88 22.24 8.32
CA MET A 82 -0.35 21.83 7.63
C MET A 82 -1.51 22.75 8.02
N LYS A 83 -1.63 23.89 7.34
CA LYS A 83 -2.74 24.85 7.54
C LYS A 83 -4.12 24.37 7.09
N LYS A 84 -4.16 23.30 6.28
CA LYS A 84 -5.39 22.62 5.84
C LYS A 84 -5.14 21.12 5.88
N ARG A 85 -6.07 20.35 6.45
CA ARG A 85 -6.11 18.90 6.28
C ARG A 85 -6.19 18.63 4.78
N THR A 86 -5.10 18.17 4.18
CA THR A 86 -5.12 17.67 2.81
C THR A 86 -5.84 16.33 2.81
N SER A 87 -6.65 16.06 1.78
CA SER A 87 -7.32 14.75 1.65
C SER A 87 -6.33 13.61 1.42
N HIS A 88 -5.09 13.93 1.02
CA HIS A 88 -4.02 12.97 0.80
C HIS A 88 -2.73 13.44 1.46
N CYS A 89 -1.91 12.50 1.93
CA CYS A 89 -0.57 12.77 2.43
C CYS A 89 0.35 13.21 1.26
N PRO A 90 1.04 14.36 1.36
CA PRO A 90 1.93 14.84 0.31
C PRO A 90 3.09 13.90 -0.02
N GLU A 91 3.51 13.08 0.94
CA GLU A 91 4.71 12.25 0.84
C GLU A 91 4.40 10.84 0.33
N CYS A 92 3.44 10.16 0.93
CA CYS A 92 3.08 8.79 0.52
C CYS A 92 1.90 8.72 -0.45
N GLY A 93 1.18 9.83 -0.67
CA GLY A 93 -0.01 9.86 -1.53
C GLY A 93 -1.21 9.10 -0.97
N ALA A 94 -1.12 8.62 0.27
CA ALA A 94 -2.21 7.92 0.94
C ALA A 94 -3.36 8.87 1.29
N MET A 95 -4.59 8.39 1.21
CA MET A 95 -5.77 9.15 1.61
C MET A 95 -5.78 9.32 3.13
N VAL A 96 -5.97 10.57 3.58
CA VAL A 96 -6.03 10.88 5.01
C VAL A 96 -7.42 10.49 5.53
N VAL A 97 -7.45 9.56 6.48
CA VAL A 97 -8.65 9.16 7.20
C VAL A 97 -8.58 9.73 8.62
N ASP A 98 -9.68 10.31 9.06
CA ASP A 98 -9.83 10.77 10.43
C ASP A 98 -10.40 9.62 11.27
N ASP A 99 -9.87 9.43 12.48
CA ASP A 99 -10.52 8.56 13.46
C ASP A 99 -11.78 9.30 13.94
N GLU A 100 -12.98 8.76 13.64
CA GLU A 100 -14.23 9.19 14.28
C GLU A 100 -14.20 8.98 15.80
#